data_AF-A0A355FL20-F1
#
_entry.id   AF-A0A355FL20-F1
#
_cell.length_a   1.000
_cell.length_b   1.000
_cell.length_c   1.000
_cell.angle_alpha   90.00
_cell.angle_beta   90.00
_cell.angle_gamma   90.00
#
_symmetry.space_group_name_H-M   'P 1'
#
loop_
_entity.id
_entity.type
_entity.pdbx_description
1 polymer ?
#
loop_
_entity_poly.entity_id
_entity_poly.type
_entity_poly.pdbx_seq_one_letter_code
_entity_poly.pdbx_strand_id
1 'polypeptide(L)'
;MAQNSQQIQEIRRSVQQQYAPDKRTEVFDIRVEENAQSLVLKGETSSHEAYRTLIQRLQALPYSLQDSIRLLPDVRLQDKTWGVIYNSVGTLHSAPSYSSETVSQVLLGMPVKILDEQGGWRRIQTPEKYIGWINRSVQPMTESELDSYRRQPKIVITRLYTSSYEKANARSQQVSDLVTGNTLAVTGTKGKYYRVVYPDGRKAFVPKADAENEQDWFSHIQ
;
A
#
# COMPACT_ATOMS: atom_id res chain seq x y z
N MET A 1 17.72 -38.29 4.74
CA MET A 1 16.48 -37.48 4.77
C MET A 1 16.62 -36.25 5.67
N ALA A 2 17.03 -36.36 6.95
CA ALA A 2 17.13 -35.20 7.85
C ALA A 2 18.15 -34.10 7.44
N GLN A 3 19.31 -34.48 6.87
CA GLN A 3 20.38 -33.54 6.52
C GLN A 3 20.04 -32.65 5.30
N ASN A 4 19.34 -33.22 4.31
CA ASN A 4 18.88 -32.46 3.12
C ASN A 4 17.78 -31.46 3.49
N SER A 5 16.86 -31.84 4.39
CA SER A 5 15.82 -30.95 4.88
C SER A 5 16.42 -29.74 5.61
N GLN A 6 17.45 -29.95 6.44
CA GLN A 6 18.17 -28.85 7.11
C GLN A 6 18.84 -27.91 6.11
N GLN A 7 19.51 -28.44 5.08
CA GLN A 7 20.14 -27.64 4.02
C GLN A 7 19.12 -26.77 3.28
N ILE A 8 17.96 -27.31 2.92
CA ILE A 8 16.89 -26.58 2.22
C ILE A 8 16.37 -25.42 3.09
N GLN A 9 16.14 -25.68 4.38
CA GLN A 9 15.70 -24.64 5.32
C GLN A 9 16.76 -23.55 5.52
N GLU A 10 18.03 -23.93 5.52
CA GLU A 10 19.16 -22.99 5.65
C GLU A 10 19.32 -22.11 4.41
N ILE A 11 19.18 -22.68 3.21
CA ILE A 11 19.12 -21.91 1.96
C ILE A 11 17.99 -20.89 2.01
N ARG A 12 16.76 -21.31 2.37
CA ARG A 12 15.61 -20.41 2.48
C ARG A 12 15.89 -19.28 3.47
N ARG A 13 16.39 -19.61 4.66
CA ARG A 13 16.69 -18.64 5.71
C ARG A 13 17.76 -17.65 5.29
N SER A 14 18.84 -18.13 4.65
CA SER A 14 19.93 -17.28 4.13
C SER A 14 19.41 -16.29 3.09
N VAL A 15 18.58 -16.75 2.14
CA VAL A 15 17.97 -15.88 1.14
C VAL A 15 17.05 -14.84 1.79
N GLN A 16 16.21 -15.26 2.74
CA GLN A 16 15.35 -14.34 3.49
C GLN A 16 16.17 -13.27 4.22
N GLN A 17 17.21 -13.67 4.95
CA GLN A 17 18.07 -12.74 5.69
C GLN A 17 18.75 -11.71 4.77
N GLN A 18 19.13 -12.13 3.56
CA GLN A 18 19.84 -11.29 2.61
C GLN A 18 18.92 -10.26 1.93
N TYR A 19 17.70 -10.65 1.56
CA TYR A 19 16.85 -9.84 0.68
C TYR A 19 15.55 -9.33 1.33
N ALA A 20 15.06 -10.00 2.37
CA ALA A 20 13.83 -9.63 3.10
C ALA A 20 14.00 -9.82 4.62
N PRO A 21 14.99 -9.17 5.26
CA PRO A 21 15.25 -9.33 6.69
C PRO A 21 14.15 -8.72 7.57
N ASP A 22 13.49 -7.66 7.09
CA ASP A 22 12.38 -7.00 7.79
C ASP A 22 11.05 -7.29 7.08
N LYS A 23 10.19 -8.06 7.75
CA LYS A 23 8.87 -8.45 7.25
C LYS A 23 7.91 -7.27 7.09
N ARG A 24 8.23 -6.13 7.70
CA ARG A 24 7.44 -4.91 7.59
C ARG A 24 7.66 -4.21 6.26
N THR A 25 8.77 -4.47 5.57
CA THR A 25 9.14 -3.76 4.35
C THR A 25 9.19 -4.63 3.11
N GLU A 26 9.39 -5.95 3.27
CA GLU A 26 9.40 -6.92 2.19
C GLU A 26 8.60 -8.18 2.58
N VAL A 27 7.79 -8.68 1.65
CA VAL A 27 7.09 -9.97 1.80
C VAL A 27 8.04 -11.09 1.40
N PHE A 28 8.24 -12.03 2.31
CA PHE A 28 8.88 -13.32 2.03
C PHE A 28 8.21 -14.38 2.92
N ASP A 29 7.10 -14.94 2.44
CA ASP A 29 6.39 -16.07 3.06
C ASP A 29 6.41 -17.24 2.08
N ILE A 30 7.57 -17.89 1.97
CA ILE A 30 7.77 -19.04 1.11
C ILE A 30 7.95 -20.28 1.98
N ARG A 31 7.21 -21.34 1.65
CA ARG A 31 7.33 -22.66 2.25
C ARG A 31 7.86 -23.63 1.20
N VAL A 32 8.74 -24.52 1.64
CA VAL A 32 9.29 -25.59 0.81
C VAL A 32 8.82 -26.91 1.41
N GLU A 33 7.98 -27.61 0.67
CA GLU A 33 7.48 -28.94 1.01
C GLU A 33 8.33 -29.98 0.28
N GLU A 34 9.00 -30.85 1.03
CA GLU A 34 9.85 -31.91 0.49
C GLU A 34 9.05 -33.21 0.40
N ASN A 35 9.04 -33.80 -0.80
CA ASN A 35 8.62 -35.18 -1.04
C ASN A 35 9.85 -36.00 -1.48
N ALA A 36 9.71 -37.32 -1.58
CA ALA A 36 10.83 -38.25 -1.81
C ALA A 36 11.79 -37.88 -2.97
N GLN A 37 11.31 -37.20 -4.02
CA GLN A 37 12.09 -36.81 -5.21
C GLN A 37 11.78 -35.38 -5.70
N SER A 38 10.98 -34.61 -4.97
CA SER A 38 10.51 -33.30 -5.42
C SER A 38 10.43 -32.28 -4.30
N LEU A 39 10.70 -31.02 -4.65
CA LEU A 39 10.48 -29.86 -3.79
C LEU A 39 9.35 -29.03 -4.37
N VAL A 40 8.30 -28.80 -3.57
CA VAL A 40 7.19 -27.93 -3.94
C VAL A 40 7.33 -26.62 -3.18
N LEU A 41 7.50 -25.52 -3.90
CA LEU A 41 7.62 -24.18 -3.34
C LEU A 41 6.27 -23.50 -3.42
N LYS A 42 5.76 -23.06 -2.28
CA LYS A 42 4.46 -22.38 -2.18
C LYS A 42 4.60 -21.10 -1.38
N GLY A 43 3.72 -20.15 -1.66
CA GLY A 43 3.62 -18.90 -0.92
C GLY A 43 3.90 -17.71 -1.81
N GLU A 44 4.58 -16.70 -1.28
CA GLU A 44 4.65 -15.39 -1.92
C GLU A 44 5.87 -14.58 -1.52
N THR A 45 6.32 -13.71 -2.43
CA THR A 45 7.36 -12.71 -2.13
C THR A 45 7.23 -11.46 -2.99
N SER A 46 7.58 -10.30 -2.44
CA SER A 46 7.73 -9.05 -3.18
C SER A 46 9.14 -8.83 -3.75
N SER A 47 10.13 -9.60 -3.29
CA SER A 47 11.51 -9.49 -3.76
C SER A 47 11.77 -10.45 -4.93
N HIS A 48 11.99 -9.88 -6.11
CA HIS A 48 12.34 -10.64 -7.30
C HIS A 48 13.73 -11.27 -7.18
N GLU A 49 14.65 -10.58 -6.50
CA GLU A 49 16.01 -11.06 -6.21
C GLU A 49 16.00 -12.25 -5.26
N ALA A 50 15.16 -12.20 -4.22
CA ALA A 50 15.00 -13.29 -3.28
C ALA A 50 14.45 -14.54 -3.99
N TYR A 51 13.40 -14.37 -4.80
CA TYR A 51 12.84 -15.44 -5.62
C TYR A 51 13.90 -16.05 -6.55
N ARG A 52 14.58 -15.24 -7.37
CA ARG A 52 15.59 -15.72 -8.33
C ARG A 52 16.72 -16.47 -7.64
N THR A 53 17.22 -15.93 -6.52
CA THR A 53 18.32 -16.55 -5.76
C THR A 53 17.87 -17.88 -5.14
N LEU A 54 16.64 -17.94 -4.60
CA LEU A 54 16.09 -19.16 -4.01
C LEU A 54 15.96 -20.28 -5.06
N ILE A 55 15.36 -19.97 -6.21
CA ILE A 55 15.18 -20.93 -7.30
C ILE A 55 16.54 -21.43 -7.79
N GLN A 56 17.48 -20.54 -8.07
CA GLN A 56 18.83 -20.91 -8.52
C GLN A 56 19.53 -21.86 -7.55
N ARG A 57 19.49 -21.56 -6.24
CA ARG A 57 20.16 -22.39 -5.23
C ARG A 57 19.50 -23.76 -5.05
N LEU A 58 18.17 -23.85 -5.14
CA LEU A 58 17.45 -25.11 -4.99
C LEU A 58 17.52 -25.99 -6.25
N GLN A 59 17.62 -25.41 -7.44
CA GLN A 59 17.83 -26.15 -8.70
C GLN A 59 19.18 -26.85 -8.76
N ALA A 60 20.17 -26.41 -7.98
CA ALA A 60 21.48 -27.06 -7.89
C ALA A 60 21.45 -28.37 -7.06
N LEU A 61 20.34 -28.66 -6.38
CA LEU A 61 20.15 -29.88 -5.61
C LEU A 61 19.55 -30.99 -6.48
N PRO A 62 19.74 -32.28 -6.13
CA PRO A 62 19.24 -33.41 -6.92
C PRO A 62 17.73 -33.66 -6.70
N TYR A 63 16.91 -32.61 -6.77
CA TYR A 63 15.44 -32.67 -6.63
C TYR A 63 14.75 -32.07 -7.85
N SER A 64 13.60 -32.62 -8.22
CA SER A 64 12.70 -31.95 -9.16
C SER A 64 12.02 -30.77 -8.47
N LEU A 65 12.04 -29.59 -9.10
CA LEU A 65 11.48 -28.36 -8.54
C LEU A 65 10.10 -28.08 -9.12
N GLN A 66 9.09 -27.96 -8.27
CA GLN A 66 7.78 -27.44 -8.63
C GLN A 66 7.62 -26.05 -8.02
N ASP A 67 7.63 -25.04 -8.88
CA ASP A 67 7.42 -23.65 -8.47
C ASP A 67 5.93 -23.30 -8.46
N SER A 68 5.46 -22.83 -7.31
CA SER A 68 4.11 -22.29 -7.10
C SER A 68 4.17 -21.04 -6.20
N ILE A 69 5.28 -20.29 -6.28
CA ILE A 69 5.44 -19.00 -5.60
C ILE A 69 4.73 -17.91 -6.40
N ARG A 70 4.00 -17.04 -5.70
CA ARG A 70 3.45 -15.81 -6.27
C ARG A 70 4.44 -14.66 -6.08
N LEU A 71 4.83 -14.03 -7.18
CA LEU A 71 5.54 -12.76 -7.15
C LEU A 71 4.55 -11.61 -6.96
N LEU A 72 4.90 -10.67 -6.09
CA LEU A 72 4.10 -9.49 -5.80
C LEU A 72 4.74 -8.23 -6.45
N PRO A 73 3.95 -7.27 -6.96
CA PRO A 73 2.48 -7.26 -7.04
C PRO A 73 1.88 -8.44 -7.79
N ASP A 74 0.80 -9.01 -7.24
CA ASP A 74 0.19 -10.21 -7.80
C ASP A 74 -0.39 -9.93 -9.20
N VAL A 75 -0.17 -10.85 -10.14
CA VAL A 75 -0.61 -10.73 -11.54
C VAL A 75 -2.13 -10.50 -11.70
N ARG A 76 -2.94 -10.90 -10.72
CA ARG A 76 -4.40 -10.70 -10.71
C ARG A 76 -4.77 -9.21 -10.59
N LEU A 77 -3.85 -8.37 -10.11
CA LEU A 77 -4.03 -6.91 -10.07
C LEU A 77 -3.92 -6.25 -11.44
N GLN A 78 -3.45 -6.97 -12.47
CA GLN A 78 -3.23 -6.46 -13.81
C GLN A 78 -2.32 -5.20 -13.78
N ASP A 79 -2.78 -4.09 -14.34
CA ASP A 79 -2.07 -2.81 -14.35
C ASP A 79 -2.36 -1.92 -13.13
N LYS A 80 -3.30 -2.32 -12.25
CA LYS A 80 -3.72 -1.56 -11.06
C LYS A 80 -2.88 -1.87 -9.83
N THR A 81 -1.57 -1.73 -9.97
CA THR A 81 -0.57 -1.97 -8.92
C THR A 81 -0.28 -0.73 -8.07
N TRP A 82 -0.96 0.39 -8.35
CA TRP A 82 -0.90 1.61 -7.56
C TRP A 82 -2.26 1.95 -6.94
N GLY A 83 -2.27 2.82 -5.95
CA GLY A 83 -3.50 3.39 -5.44
C GLY A 83 -3.27 4.65 -4.62
N VAL A 84 -4.36 5.31 -4.27
CA VAL A 84 -4.36 6.51 -3.43
C VAL A 84 -5.36 6.35 -2.30
N ILE A 85 -4.94 6.68 -1.08
CA ILE A 85 -5.80 6.62 0.10
C ILE A 85 -6.92 7.65 0.00
N TYR A 86 -8.18 7.24 0.17
CA TYR A 86 -9.35 8.13 0.02
C TYR A 86 -10.11 8.42 1.34
N ASN A 87 -9.73 7.79 2.45
CA ASN A 87 -10.26 8.13 3.77
C ASN A 87 -9.29 9.03 4.54
N SER A 88 -9.81 9.86 5.45
CA SER A 88 -9.05 10.78 6.31
C SER A 88 -7.82 10.11 6.92
N VAL A 89 -8.06 8.99 7.62
CA VAL A 89 -7.04 8.09 8.14
C VAL A 89 -7.43 6.65 7.77
N GLY A 90 -6.52 5.94 7.12
CA GLY A 90 -6.63 4.50 6.86
C GLY A 90 -5.79 3.71 7.86
N THR A 91 -6.32 2.59 8.35
CA THR A 91 -5.60 1.71 9.29
C THR A 91 -5.03 0.51 8.54
N LEU A 92 -3.74 0.25 8.77
CA LEU A 92 -3.07 -0.94 8.26
C LEU A 92 -3.06 -2.03 9.33
N HIS A 93 -3.33 -3.25 8.90
CA HIS A 93 -3.40 -4.45 9.72
C HIS A 93 -2.36 -5.48 9.29
N SER A 94 -1.93 -6.35 10.20
CA SER A 94 -0.96 -7.41 9.90
C SER A 94 -1.51 -8.53 9.02
N ALA A 95 -2.84 -8.71 8.99
CA ALA A 95 -3.55 -9.68 8.16
C ALA A 95 -4.85 -9.05 7.59
N PRO A 96 -5.50 -9.66 6.57
CA PRO A 96 -6.76 -9.17 6.01
C PRO A 96 -7.96 -9.46 6.94
N SER A 97 -7.89 -8.96 8.17
CA SER A 97 -8.92 -9.10 9.20
C SER A 97 -8.88 -7.92 10.16
N TYR A 98 -10.07 -7.41 10.53
CA TYR A 98 -10.21 -6.39 11.57
C TYR A 98 -9.76 -6.87 12.95
N SER A 99 -9.73 -8.19 13.18
CA SER A 99 -9.26 -8.78 14.44
C SER A 99 -7.74 -8.91 14.52
N SER A 100 -7.03 -8.61 13.42
CA SER A 100 -5.56 -8.68 13.40
C SER A 100 -4.95 -7.39 13.90
N GLU A 101 -3.70 -7.50 14.36
CA GLU A 101 -2.94 -6.39 14.93
C GLU A 101 -2.90 -5.19 13.97
N THR A 102 -3.15 -4.00 14.52
CA THR A 102 -2.91 -2.73 13.81
C THR A 102 -1.41 -2.47 13.75
N VAL A 103 -0.87 -2.32 12.54
CA VAL A 103 0.58 -2.14 12.33
C VAL A 103 0.97 -0.70 12.02
N SER A 104 0.10 0.08 11.38
CA SER A 104 0.37 1.48 11.04
C SER A 104 -0.91 2.20 10.60
N GLN A 105 -0.77 3.49 10.26
CA GLN A 105 -1.82 4.31 9.67
C GLN A 105 -1.30 5.06 8.44
N VAL A 106 -2.21 5.36 7.51
CA VAL A 106 -1.95 6.09 6.26
C VAL A 106 -2.96 7.23 6.13
N LEU A 107 -2.60 8.30 5.41
CA LEU A 107 -3.42 9.52 5.33
C LEU A 107 -4.03 9.71 3.95
N LEU A 108 -5.18 10.37 3.91
CA LEU A 108 -5.86 10.80 2.69
C LEU A 108 -4.89 11.47 1.72
N GLY A 109 -4.93 11.02 0.47
CA GLY A 109 -4.13 11.55 -0.63
C GLY A 109 -2.76 10.91 -0.78
N MET A 110 -2.33 10.06 0.16
CA MET A 110 -1.07 9.33 0.09
C MET A 110 -1.11 8.29 -1.05
N PRO A 111 -0.13 8.31 -1.97
CA PRO A 111 0.02 7.27 -2.98
C PRO A 111 0.70 6.03 -2.39
N VAL A 112 0.23 4.85 -2.76
CA VAL A 112 0.71 3.56 -2.25
C VAL A 112 0.81 2.53 -3.38
N LYS A 113 1.68 1.54 -3.23
CA LYS A 113 1.66 0.35 -4.10
C LYS A 113 0.65 -0.65 -3.57
N ILE A 114 -0.09 -1.31 -4.47
CA ILE A 114 -0.94 -2.45 -4.14
C ILE A 114 -0.16 -3.71 -4.51
N LEU A 115 0.07 -4.56 -3.52
CA LEU A 115 0.82 -5.80 -3.66
C LEU A 115 -0.08 -7.01 -3.87
N ASP A 116 -1.25 -7.04 -3.23
CA ASP A 116 -2.19 -8.14 -3.35
C ASP A 116 -3.62 -7.72 -2.97
N GLU A 117 -4.61 -8.54 -3.34
CA GLU A 117 -6.01 -8.39 -2.95
C GLU A 117 -6.60 -9.74 -2.49
N GLN A 118 -7.27 -9.72 -1.33
CA GLN A 118 -7.91 -10.88 -0.74
C GLN A 118 -9.15 -10.48 0.05
N GLY A 119 -10.33 -11.00 -0.31
CA GLY A 119 -11.55 -10.82 0.47
C GLY A 119 -11.96 -9.36 0.68
N GLY A 120 -11.70 -8.48 -0.28
CA GLY A 120 -11.95 -7.03 -0.19
C GLY A 120 -10.90 -6.24 0.59
N TRP A 121 -9.86 -6.90 1.10
CA TRP A 121 -8.67 -6.28 1.65
C TRP A 121 -7.59 -6.14 0.58
N ARG A 122 -6.83 -5.06 0.65
CA ARG A 122 -5.64 -4.86 -0.17
C ARG A 122 -4.42 -4.86 0.71
N ARG A 123 -3.40 -5.64 0.33
CA ARG A 123 -2.08 -5.48 0.90
C ARG A 123 -1.38 -4.36 0.16
N ILE A 124 -1.01 -3.31 0.87
CA ILE A 124 -0.35 -2.15 0.29
C ILE A 124 1.06 -1.99 0.83
N GLN A 125 1.90 -1.25 0.11
CA GLN A 125 3.19 -0.76 0.55
C GLN A 125 3.18 0.78 0.52
N THR A 126 3.50 1.42 1.65
CA THR A 126 3.60 2.88 1.75
C THR A 126 4.87 3.40 1.08
N PRO A 127 4.99 4.72 0.84
CA PRO A 127 6.24 5.32 0.34
C PRO A 127 7.47 4.97 1.19
N GLU A 128 7.30 4.87 2.51
CA GLU A 128 8.32 4.47 3.49
C GLU A 128 8.55 2.95 3.54
N LYS A 129 7.99 2.21 2.58
CA LYS A 129 8.09 0.75 2.42
C LYS A 129 7.30 -0.08 3.42
N TYR A 130 6.58 0.49 4.38
CA TYR A 130 5.77 -0.31 5.29
C TYR A 130 4.66 -1.06 4.55
N ILE A 131 4.51 -2.35 4.86
CA ILE A 131 3.53 -3.25 4.27
C ILE A 131 2.44 -3.57 5.30
N GLY A 132 1.19 -3.51 4.86
CA GLY A 132 0.05 -3.92 5.67
C GLY A 132 -1.21 -4.09 4.85
N TRP A 133 -2.22 -4.69 5.47
CA TRP A 133 -3.52 -4.93 4.89
C TRP A 133 -4.48 -3.81 5.27
N ILE A 134 -5.20 -3.28 4.29
CA ILE A 134 -6.23 -2.27 4.50
C ILE A 134 -7.55 -2.72 3.87
N ASN A 135 -8.65 -2.55 4.59
CA ASN A 135 -9.97 -2.79 4.05
C ASN A 135 -10.52 -1.48 3.49
N ARG A 136 -10.90 -1.51 2.21
CA ARG A 136 -11.40 -0.32 1.51
C ARG A 136 -10.36 0.82 1.63
N SER A 137 -10.76 2.07 1.50
CA SER A 137 -9.89 3.25 1.72
C SER A 137 -8.75 3.46 0.72
N VAL A 138 -8.59 2.60 -0.28
CA VAL A 138 -7.61 2.76 -1.36
C VAL A 138 -8.31 2.71 -2.70
N GLN A 139 -8.16 3.76 -3.50
CA GLN A 139 -8.63 3.79 -4.88
C GLN A 139 -7.53 3.18 -5.76
N PRO A 140 -7.74 2.01 -6.38
CA PRO A 140 -6.76 1.41 -7.28
C PRO A 140 -6.60 2.25 -8.54
N MET A 141 -5.36 2.35 -9.00
CA MET A 141 -4.93 3.15 -10.15
C MET A 141 -3.87 2.39 -10.94
N THR A 142 -3.87 2.59 -12.24
CA THR A 142 -2.69 2.37 -13.07
C THR A 142 -1.62 3.41 -12.77
N GLU A 143 -0.40 3.18 -13.25
CA GLU A 143 0.68 4.17 -13.13
C GLU A 143 0.34 5.48 -13.84
N SER A 144 -0.31 5.42 -15.01
CA SER A 144 -0.73 6.62 -15.76
C SER A 144 -1.80 7.44 -15.02
N GLU A 145 -2.75 6.76 -14.37
CA GLU A 145 -3.77 7.40 -13.53
C GLU A 145 -3.13 8.04 -12.29
N LEU A 146 -2.18 7.36 -11.64
CA LEU A 146 -1.44 7.89 -10.50
C LEU A 146 -0.65 9.15 -10.88
N ASP A 147 0.05 9.11 -12.02
CA ASP A 147 0.81 10.27 -12.52
C ASP A 147 -0.11 11.45 -12.83
N SER A 148 -1.29 11.17 -13.38
CA SER A 148 -2.31 12.19 -13.61
C SER A 148 -2.83 12.77 -12.30
N TYR A 149 -3.05 11.94 -11.28
CA TYR A 149 -3.42 12.39 -9.94
C TYR A 149 -2.32 13.26 -9.29
N ARG A 150 -1.05 12.84 -9.37
CA ARG A 150 0.10 13.58 -8.83
C ARG A 150 0.22 14.99 -9.41
N ARG A 151 -0.10 15.18 -10.69
CA ARG A 151 -0.06 16.50 -11.35
C ARG A 151 -1.20 17.45 -10.99
N GLN A 152 -2.28 16.96 -10.37
CA GLN A 152 -3.39 17.84 -9.98
C GLN A 152 -2.94 18.85 -8.93
N PRO A 153 -3.39 20.12 -8.98
CA PRO A 153 -3.15 21.05 -7.89
C PRO A 153 -3.85 20.55 -6.63
N LYS A 154 -3.14 20.57 -5.50
CA LYS A 154 -3.64 20.03 -4.23
C LYS A 154 -3.58 21.06 -3.11
N ILE A 155 -4.41 20.83 -2.11
CA ILE A 155 -4.28 21.45 -0.79
C ILE A 155 -3.85 20.42 0.24
N VAL A 156 -3.10 20.88 1.23
CA VAL A 156 -2.73 20.13 2.42
C VAL A 156 -3.51 20.71 3.59
N ILE A 157 -4.16 19.86 4.37
CA ILE A 157 -4.85 20.25 5.60
C ILE A 157 -3.81 20.58 6.66
N THR A 158 -3.87 21.79 7.20
CA THR A 158 -2.92 22.28 8.21
C THR A 158 -3.52 22.27 9.62
N ARG A 159 -4.85 22.28 9.73
CA ARG A 159 -5.55 22.17 11.01
C ARG A 159 -5.60 20.73 11.51
N LEU A 160 -5.35 20.53 12.82
CA LEU A 160 -5.35 19.21 13.45
C LEU A 160 -6.61 18.40 13.14
N TYR A 161 -7.77 19.06 13.20
CA TYR A 161 -9.07 18.48 12.85
C TYR A 161 -9.92 19.51 12.10
N THR A 162 -10.50 19.10 10.97
CA THR A 162 -11.53 19.84 10.23
C THR A 162 -12.50 18.88 9.56
N SER A 163 -13.39 19.40 8.73
CA SER A 163 -14.43 18.64 8.03
C SER A 163 -14.61 19.18 6.62
N SER A 164 -14.94 18.30 5.70
CA SER A 164 -15.36 18.68 4.35
C SER A 164 -16.88 18.62 4.24
N TYR A 165 -17.45 19.49 3.40
CA TYR A 165 -18.89 19.72 3.34
C TYR A 165 -19.45 19.57 1.92
N GLU A 166 -20.71 19.17 1.77
CA GLU A 166 -21.36 19.05 0.45
C GLU A 166 -21.53 20.40 -0.24
N LYS A 167 -21.68 21.48 0.54
CA LYS A 167 -21.81 22.86 0.05
C LYS A 167 -20.74 23.73 0.70
N ALA A 168 -20.46 24.90 0.10
CA ALA A 168 -19.60 25.94 0.68
C ALA A 168 -20.26 26.61 1.89
N ASN A 169 -20.59 25.82 2.91
CA ASN A 169 -21.30 26.20 4.12
C ASN A 169 -21.01 25.16 5.21
N ALA A 170 -20.42 25.59 6.33
CA ALA A 170 -20.07 24.72 7.46
C ALA A 170 -21.29 24.10 8.18
N ARG A 171 -22.50 24.61 7.91
CA ARG A 171 -23.76 24.02 8.41
C ARG A 171 -24.38 23.02 7.44
N SER A 172 -23.79 22.81 6.26
CA SER A 172 -24.27 21.79 5.33
C SER A 172 -23.78 20.40 5.73
N GLN A 173 -24.34 19.37 5.09
CA GLN A 173 -23.96 17.98 5.34
C GLN A 173 -22.45 17.79 5.21
N GLN A 174 -21.87 17.12 6.20
CA GLN A 174 -20.47 16.73 6.18
C GLN A 174 -20.26 15.53 5.25
N VAL A 175 -19.22 15.60 4.42
CA VAL A 175 -18.80 14.51 3.52
C VAL A 175 -17.81 13.58 4.22
N SER A 176 -16.84 14.15 4.96
CA SER A 176 -15.84 13.41 5.74
C SER A 176 -15.22 14.31 6.81
N ASP A 177 -14.68 13.73 7.87
CA ASP A 177 -13.65 14.38 8.67
C ASP A 177 -12.34 14.50 7.85
N LEU A 178 -11.46 15.38 8.31
CA LEU A 178 -10.12 15.60 7.77
C LEU A 178 -9.16 15.92 8.91
N VAL A 179 -7.93 15.43 8.81
CA VAL A 179 -6.86 15.69 9.78
C VAL A 179 -5.66 16.36 9.13
N THR A 180 -4.78 16.94 9.94
CA THR A 180 -3.48 17.48 9.49
C THR A 180 -2.75 16.51 8.58
N GLY A 181 -2.20 17.01 7.47
CA GLY A 181 -1.46 16.23 6.48
C GLY A 181 -2.32 15.52 5.44
N ASN A 182 -3.65 15.49 5.61
CA ASN A 182 -4.53 15.07 4.53
C ASN A 182 -4.34 15.95 3.30
N THR A 183 -4.33 15.32 2.12
CA THR A 183 -4.12 16.03 0.86
C THR A 183 -5.26 15.75 -0.11
N LEU A 184 -5.79 16.80 -0.75
CA LEU A 184 -6.93 16.72 -1.65
C LEU A 184 -6.72 17.54 -2.91
N ALA A 185 -7.17 17.01 -4.06
CA ALA A 185 -7.14 17.73 -5.32
C ALA A 185 -8.13 18.89 -5.34
N VAL A 186 -7.70 20.05 -5.83
CA VAL A 186 -8.48 21.28 -5.91
C VAL A 186 -9.03 21.47 -7.33
N THR A 187 -10.33 21.74 -7.42
CA THR A 187 -11.01 22.04 -8.69
C THR A 187 -11.49 23.49 -8.80
N GLY A 188 -11.29 24.29 -7.76
CA GLY A 188 -11.59 25.72 -7.75
C GLY A 188 -11.89 26.24 -6.35
N THR A 189 -12.52 27.41 -6.26
CA THR A 189 -12.86 28.04 -4.97
C THR A 189 -14.26 28.68 -4.98
N LYS A 190 -14.91 28.73 -3.82
CA LYS A 190 -16.20 29.42 -3.61
C LYS A 190 -16.18 30.16 -2.28
N GLY A 191 -16.00 31.49 -2.34
CA GLY A 191 -15.87 32.32 -1.14
C GLY A 191 -14.72 31.84 -0.25
N LYS A 192 -15.05 31.50 1.00
CA LYS A 192 -14.10 31.02 2.03
C LYS A 192 -13.77 29.52 1.92
N TYR A 193 -14.12 28.85 0.82
CA TYR A 193 -13.92 27.41 0.65
C TYR A 193 -13.12 27.06 -0.62
N TYR A 194 -12.31 26.02 -0.53
CA TYR A 194 -11.80 25.26 -1.68
C TYR A 194 -12.88 24.28 -2.15
N ARG A 195 -13.01 24.10 -3.47
CA ARG A 195 -13.72 22.95 -4.07
C ARG A 195 -12.71 21.84 -4.26
N VAL A 196 -12.99 20.68 -3.70
CA VAL A 196 -12.07 19.55 -3.71
C VAL A 196 -12.70 18.27 -4.26
N VAL A 197 -11.86 17.36 -4.72
CA VAL A 197 -12.24 16.02 -5.17
C VAL A 197 -11.37 14.99 -4.45
N TYR A 198 -12.04 13.99 -3.85
CA TYR A 198 -11.39 12.85 -3.23
C TYR A 198 -10.90 11.87 -4.31
N PRO A 199 -9.91 11.01 -3.99
CA PRO A 199 -9.43 10.02 -4.96
C PRO A 199 -10.52 9.06 -5.47
N ASP A 200 -11.54 8.79 -4.66
CA ASP A 200 -12.72 7.98 -5.03
C ASP A 200 -13.80 8.76 -5.81
N GLY A 201 -13.55 10.03 -6.12
CA GLY A 201 -14.45 10.89 -6.92
C GLY A 201 -15.47 11.69 -6.11
N ARG A 202 -15.56 11.53 -4.78
CA ARG A 202 -16.42 12.39 -3.96
C ARG A 202 -16.01 13.85 -4.10
N LYS A 203 -16.98 14.75 -4.18
CA LYS A 203 -16.76 16.20 -4.27
C LYS A 203 -17.14 16.85 -2.95
N ALA A 204 -16.35 17.82 -2.50
CA ALA A 204 -16.64 18.51 -1.25
C ALA A 204 -16.08 19.95 -1.25
N PHE A 205 -16.35 20.65 -0.16
CA PHE A 205 -15.84 21.97 0.15
C PHE A 205 -15.07 21.95 1.46
N VAL A 206 -13.85 22.51 1.45
CA VAL A 206 -12.98 22.60 2.63
C VAL A 206 -12.75 24.07 2.97
N PRO A 207 -12.84 24.51 4.25
CA PRO A 207 -12.54 25.88 4.63
C PRO A 207 -11.10 26.27 4.26
N LYS A 208 -10.93 27.44 3.63
CA LYS A 208 -9.59 27.93 3.25
C LYS A 208 -8.70 28.22 4.45
N ALA A 209 -9.28 28.49 5.63
CA ALA A 209 -8.52 28.74 6.85
C ALA A 209 -7.88 27.48 7.45
N ASP A 210 -8.29 26.29 6.99
CA ASP A 210 -7.85 25.01 7.55
C ASP A 210 -6.87 24.27 6.63
N ALA A 211 -6.50 24.87 5.50
CA ALA A 211 -5.69 24.24 4.47
C ALA A 211 -4.85 25.25 3.67
N GLU A 212 -3.70 24.79 3.21
CA GLU A 212 -2.77 25.55 2.38
C GLU A 212 -2.57 24.88 1.03
N ASN A 213 -2.09 25.63 0.02
CA ASN A 213 -1.67 25.03 -1.23
C ASN A 213 -0.47 24.11 -0.96
N GLU A 214 -0.44 22.94 -1.61
CA GLU A 214 0.64 21.96 -1.45
C GLU A 214 2.03 22.55 -1.74
N GLN A 215 2.18 23.38 -2.77
CA GLN A 215 3.46 23.99 -3.13
C GLN A 215 3.95 24.99 -2.07
N ASP A 216 3.04 25.82 -1.56
CA ASP A 216 3.34 26.79 -0.52
C ASP A 216 3.71 26.07 0.79
N TRP A 217 2.97 25.01 1.13
CA TRP A 217 3.23 24.20 2.31
C TRP A 217 4.63 23.54 2.27
N PHE A 218 5.03 22.99 1.12
CA PHE A 218 6.38 22.43 0.94
C PHE A 218 7.49 23.45 1.14
N SER A 219 7.26 24.72 0.79
CA SER A 219 8.24 25.79 0.95
C SER A 219 8.55 26.14 2.41
N HIS A 220 7.69 25.75 3.35
CA HIS A 220 7.86 26.04 4.79
C HIS A 220 8.57 24.92 5.56
N ILE A 221 8.75 23.74 4.95
CA ILE A 221 9.31 22.55 5.61
C ILE A 221 10.65 22.08 5.01
N GLN A 222 11.16 22.80 4.01
CA GLN A 222 12.52 22.64 3.48
C GLN A 222 13.45 23.70 4.08
#